data_AF-A0A1G0W8V0-F1
#
_entry.id   AF-A0A1G0W8V0-F1
#
_cell.length_a   1.000
_cell.length_b   1.000
_cell.length_c   1.000
_cell.angle_alpha   90.00
_cell.angle_beta   90.00
_cell.angle_gamma   90.00
#
_symmetry.space_group_name_H-M   'P 1'
#
loop_
_entity.id
_entity.type
_entity.pdbx_description
1 polymer ?
#
loop_
_entity_poly.entity_id
_entity_poly.type
_entity_poly.pdbx_seq_one_letter_code
_entity_poly.pdbx_strand_id
1 'polypeptide(L)'
;MDLIASFKNTITLFSEGKIDYPELKKTSSKLGIYKQKDGKFMSRIRIPGGEISIEKLKIVSALSKEFEVDYIHFTTRADIQLHGVEASKLPALIDKYRKNSLGFYGGGGNCIRAAMASSHSGVHQNSIFDVVPYAQEVEKIFEKFETTASLPRKIKIGFSCYSDDCDNAVYQDMGFVAKLIDGKKCFDVYVGGTLGKTPFRGIKILDSMPVENYLSALFAVMNLFHEHGNYQDRNKARIKFIVEAKGEKEFNKLFMSYYSSMNKIQSAVLHERSEFAAQFNGKLITIYIPYGICSSDELDIIIKLLEEYKVNFIRLTRERNIILSLKEEAVYDFYLALKQLGKNYTGESFKGLITTCIGGKVCDVGITDSLKFGDAAAEILDEYFSQHPEQKKSLFKKILKSIKISGCPNSCGYNKIAKLGLSGVKSKNEKGESVEMCRFATLNTEFAYSEALKNKPLSKDELSQIIGELVSNLLK
;
A
#
# COMPACT_ATOMS: atom_id res chain seq x y z
N MET A 1 -9.24 2.37 -28.72
CA MET A 1 -10.32 1.45 -28.31
C MET A 1 -10.63 1.74 -26.86
N ASP A 2 -11.90 1.96 -26.53
CA ASP A 2 -12.37 2.11 -25.15
C ASP A 2 -12.03 0.84 -24.34
N LEU A 3 -11.21 1.01 -23.29
CA LEU A 3 -10.76 -0.08 -22.42
C LEU A 3 -11.95 -0.74 -21.70
N ILE A 4 -12.99 0.00 -21.34
CA ILE A 4 -14.19 -0.55 -20.68
C ILE A 4 -14.95 -1.41 -21.68
N ALA A 5 -15.19 -0.93 -22.90
CA ALA A 5 -15.85 -1.72 -23.94
C ALA A 5 -15.08 -3.02 -24.22
N SER A 6 -13.75 -2.93 -24.33
CA SER A 6 -12.88 -4.10 -24.50
C SER A 6 -13.00 -5.07 -23.31
N PHE A 7 -12.99 -4.56 -22.07
CA PHE A 7 -13.20 -5.37 -20.88
C PHE A 7 -14.56 -6.08 -20.89
N LYS A 8 -15.66 -5.35 -21.15
CA LYS A 8 -17.03 -5.89 -21.21
C LYS A 8 -17.15 -7.03 -22.22
N ASN A 9 -16.49 -6.90 -23.37
CA ASN A 9 -16.41 -8.00 -24.34
C ASN A 9 -15.62 -9.19 -23.79
N THR A 10 -14.40 -8.97 -23.27
CA THR A 10 -13.56 -10.05 -22.77
C THR A 10 -14.13 -10.79 -21.56
N ILE A 11 -14.81 -10.11 -20.63
CA ILE A 11 -15.44 -10.79 -19.47
C ILE A 11 -16.64 -11.64 -19.89
N THR A 12 -17.36 -11.23 -20.95
CA THR A 12 -18.42 -12.04 -21.56
C THR A 12 -17.84 -13.31 -22.17
N LEU A 13 -16.83 -13.17 -23.04
CA LEU A 13 -16.14 -14.31 -23.64
C LEU A 13 -15.52 -15.26 -22.60
N PHE A 14 -14.97 -14.72 -21.51
CA PHE A 14 -14.45 -15.52 -20.41
C PHE A 14 -15.56 -16.29 -19.68
N SER A 15 -16.70 -15.65 -19.44
CA SER A 15 -17.86 -16.27 -18.79
C SER A 15 -18.48 -17.36 -19.66
N GLU A 16 -18.37 -17.24 -20.98
CA GLU A 16 -18.78 -18.24 -21.97
C GLU A 16 -17.72 -19.35 -22.19
N GLY A 17 -16.57 -19.29 -21.51
CA GLY A 17 -15.47 -20.26 -21.67
C GLY A 17 -14.69 -20.15 -22.98
N LYS A 18 -14.89 -19.08 -23.76
CA LYS A 18 -14.22 -18.86 -25.06
C LYS A 18 -12.80 -18.34 -24.93
N ILE A 19 -12.45 -17.72 -23.80
CA ILE A 19 -11.09 -17.28 -23.49
C ILE A 19 -10.70 -17.66 -22.07
N ASP A 20 -9.40 -17.77 -21.81
CA ASP A 20 -8.87 -18.04 -20.49
C ASP A 20 -8.66 -16.76 -19.65
N TYR A 21 -8.29 -16.93 -18.37
CA TYR A 21 -8.03 -15.80 -17.50
C TYR A 21 -6.82 -14.95 -17.94
N PRO A 22 -5.68 -15.52 -18.38
CA PRO A 22 -4.60 -14.74 -19.00
C PRO A 22 -5.06 -13.75 -20.07
N GLU A 23 -5.97 -14.15 -20.96
CA GLU A 23 -6.54 -13.26 -21.98
C GLU A 23 -7.41 -12.16 -21.36
N LEU A 24 -8.39 -12.51 -20.49
CA LEU A 24 -9.21 -11.54 -19.75
C LEU A 24 -8.35 -10.53 -18.99
N LYS A 25 -7.25 -10.99 -18.38
CA LYS A 25 -6.37 -10.18 -17.54
C LYS A 25 -5.71 -9.04 -18.31
N LYS A 26 -5.57 -9.13 -19.63
CA LYS A 26 -5.01 -8.04 -20.47
C LYS A 26 -5.85 -6.77 -20.39
N THR A 27 -7.17 -6.90 -20.24
CA THR A 27 -8.12 -5.79 -20.07
C THR A 27 -8.47 -5.59 -18.60
N SER A 28 -8.89 -6.64 -17.89
CA SER A 28 -9.42 -6.57 -16.53
C SER A 28 -8.40 -5.98 -15.55
N SER A 29 -7.12 -6.36 -15.67
CA SER A 29 -6.12 -5.91 -14.71
C SER A 29 -5.81 -4.42 -14.83
N LYS A 30 -5.98 -3.83 -16.02
CA LYS A 30 -5.85 -2.37 -16.22
C LYS A 30 -6.99 -1.61 -15.54
N LEU A 31 -8.12 -2.26 -15.30
CA LEU A 31 -9.26 -1.73 -14.54
C LEU A 31 -9.20 -2.11 -13.05
N GLY A 32 -8.09 -2.67 -12.58
CA GLY A 32 -7.94 -3.07 -11.17
C GLY A 32 -8.66 -4.37 -10.79
N ILE A 33 -9.11 -5.16 -11.78
CA ILE A 33 -9.86 -6.40 -11.57
C ILE A 33 -8.93 -7.62 -11.68
N TYR A 34 -8.95 -8.47 -10.66
CA TYR A 34 -8.19 -9.72 -10.63
C TYR A 34 -9.03 -10.88 -10.10
N LYS A 35 -8.91 -12.04 -10.74
CA LYS A 35 -9.50 -13.30 -10.28
C LYS A 35 -8.85 -13.77 -8.97
N GLN A 36 -9.68 -14.28 -8.06
CA GLN A 36 -9.34 -14.93 -6.79
C GLN A 36 -9.28 -16.45 -6.98
N LYS A 37 -8.71 -17.19 -6.00
CA LYS A 37 -8.60 -18.65 -6.09
C LYS A 37 -9.95 -19.38 -6.08
N ASP A 38 -10.95 -18.80 -5.42
CA ASP A 38 -12.33 -19.30 -5.37
C ASP A 38 -13.12 -19.09 -6.68
N GLY A 39 -12.52 -18.43 -7.68
CA GLY A 39 -13.17 -18.14 -8.96
C GLY A 39 -13.84 -16.78 -9.05
N LYS A 40 -14.09 -16.11 -7.91
CA LYS A 40 -14.63 -14.74 -7.86
C LYS A 40 -13.54 -13.70 -8.17
N PHE A 41 -13.88 -12.43 -8.07
CA PHE A 41 -12.99 -11.32 -8.43
C PHE A 41 -12.84 -10.28 -7.33
N MET A 42 -11.61 -9.79 -7.21
CA MET A 42 -11.30 -8.57 -6.47
C MET A 42 -11.29 -7.38 -7.45
N SER A 43 -11.95 -6.29 -7.05
CA SER A 43 -11.94 -5.01 -7.76
C SER A 43 -11.31 -3.93 -6.88
N ARG A 44 -10.40 -3.12 -7.44
CA ARG A 44 -9.67 -2.10 -6.68
C ARG A 44 -10.15 -0.69 -6.99
N ILE A 45 -10.32 0.10 -5.93
CA ILE A 45 -10.56 1.54 -5.96
C ILE A 45 -9.28 2.27 -5.51
N ARG A 46 -8.81 3.20 -6.33
CA ARG A 46 -7.61 4.00 -6.12
C ARG A 46 -7.90 5.17 -5.20
N ILE A 47 -7.13 5.32 -4.13
CA ILE A 47 -7.25 6.43 -3.19
C ILE A 47 -5.90 7.17 -3.15
N PRO A 48 -5.67 8.16 -4.02
CA PRO A 48 -4.40 8.86 -4.09
C PRO A 48 -4.08 9.58 -2.78
N GLY A 49 -2.86 9.39 -2.29
CA GLY A 49 -2.44 9.90 -0.98
C GLY A 49 -3.12 9.22 0.22
N GLY A 50 -4.00 8.24 0.00
CA GLY A 50 -4.79 7.58 1.03
C GLY A 50 -5.94 8.43 1.58
N GLU A 51 -6.12 9.66 1.13
CA GLU A 51 -7.15 10.56 1.66
C GLU A 51 -8.49 10.37 0.96
N ILE A 52 -9.55 10.20 1.75
CA ILE A 52 -10.90 9.90 1.26
C ILE A 52 -11.94 10.70 2.04
N SER A 53 -13.03 11.11 1.39
CA SER A 53 -14.14 11.79 2.05
C SER A 53 -15.16 10.79 2.61
N ILE A 54 -16.00 11.25 3.54
CA ILE A 54 -17.09 10.44 4.10
C ILE A 54 -18.07 10.00 3.01
N GLU A 55 -18.39 10.89 2.06
CA GLU A 55 -19.31 10.61 0.95
C GLU A 55 -18.77 9.49 0.07
N LYS A 56 -17.46 9.48 -0.22
CA LYS A 56 -16.84 8.39 -0.97
C LYS A 56 -16.85 7.08 -0.20
N LEU A 57 -16.64 7.08 1.13
CA LEU A 57 -16.78 5.88 1.95
C LEU A 57 -18.23 5.35 1.96
N LYS A 58 -19.23 6.23 2.01
CA LYS A 58 -20.66 5.85 1.88
C LYS A 58 -20.95 5.17 0.56
N ILE A 59 -20.41 5.71 -0.53
CA ILE A 59 -20.54 5.09 -1.86
C ILE A 59 -19.88 3.70 -1.87
N VAL A 60 -18.68 3.57 -1.30
CA VAL A 60 -18.00 2.26 -1.18
C VAL A 60 -18.84 1.26 -0.40
N SER A 61 -19.42 1.65 0.74
CA SER A 61 -20.28 0.79 1.54
C SER A 61 -21.54 0.38 0.76
N ALA A 62 -22.23 1.36 0.14
CA ALA A 62 -23.43 1.11 -0.66
C ALA A 62 -23.17 0.15 -1.82
N LEU A 63 -22.07 0.32 -2.56
CA LEU A 63 -21.68 -0.59 -3.63
C LEU A 63 -21.28 -1.97 -3.10
N SER A 64 -20.65 -2.03 -1.92
CA SER A 64 -20.31 -3.31 -1.30
C SER A 64 -21.56 -4.15 -1.00
N LYS A 65 -22.65 -3.50 -0.58
CA LYS A 65 -23.96 -4.14 -0.40
C LYS A 65 -24.65 -4.46 -1.72
N GLU A 66 -24.74 -3.49 -2.64
CA GLU A 66 -25.40 -3.66 -3.96
C GLU A 66 -24.80 -4.83 -4.75
N PHE A 67 -23.48 -5.01 -4.67
CA PHE A 67 -22.76 -6.03 -5.41
C PHE A 67 -22.50 -7.32 -4.62
N GLU A 68 -22.99 -7.39 -3.37
CA GLU A 68 -22.87 -8.54 -2.46
C GLU A 68 -21.41 -9.01 -2.32
N VAL A 69 -20.52 -8.07 -2.04
CA VAL A 69 -19.09 -8.37 -1.90
C VAL A 69 -18.86 -9.09 -0.56
N ASP A 70 -17.94 -10.05 -0.53
CA ASP A 70 -17.67 -10.84 0.67
C ASP A 70 -17.09 -9.94 1.79
N TYR A 71 -16.21 -8.99 1.44
CA TYR A 71 -15.64 -7.99 2.36
C TYR A 71 -14.93 -6.86 1.61
N ILE A 72 -14.64 -5.80 2.36
CA ILE A 72 -13.83 -4.64 1.96
C ILE A 72 -12.43 -4.80 2.56
N HIS A 73 -11.39 -4.54 1.77
CA HIS A 73 -10.00 -4.62 2.20
C HIS A 73 -9.21 -3.34 1.92
N PHE A 74 -8.74 -2.68 2.96
CA PHE A 74 -7.77 -1.59 2.91
C PHE A 74 -6.37 -2.15 2.64
N THR A 75 -5.63 -1.55 1.72
CA THR A 75 -4.38 -2.15 1.22
C THR A 75 -3.12 -1.46 1.74
N THR A 76 -1.97 -2.11 1.58
CA THR A 76 -0.65 -1.53 1.89
C THR A 76 -0.22 -0.39 0.97
N ARG A 77 -1.07 0.03 0.03
CA ARG A 77 -0.94 1.27 -0.75
C ARG A 77 -1.98 2.32 -0.38
N ALA A 78 -2.72 2.12 0.70
CA ALA A 78 -3.85 2.96 1.11
C ALA A 78 -5.01 3.01 0.09
N ASP A 79 -5.10 2.03 -0.82
CA ASP A 79 -6.27 1.81 -1.69
C ASP A 79 -7.35 0.96 -0.98
N ILE A 80 -8.55 0.89 -1.57
CA ILE A 80 -9.66 0.01 -1.17
C ILE A 80 -9.83 -1.12 -2.19
N GLN A 81 -10.14 -2.33 -1.72
CA GLN A 81 -10.48 -3.49 -2.55
C GLN A 81 -11.84 -4.05 -2.15
N LEU A 82 -12.70 -4.30 -3.13
CA LEU A 82 -13.91 -5.09 -2.97
C LEU A 82 -13.61 -6.53 -3.37
N HIS A 83 -13.78 -7.48 -2.46
CA HIS A 83 -13.48 -8.89 -2.68
C HIS A 83 -14.75 -9.73 -2.84
N GLY A 84 -14.67 -10.81 -3.62
CA GLY A 84 -15.80 -11.73 -3.77
C GLY A 84 -16.86 -11.25 -4.77
N VAL A 85 -16.47 -10.44 -5.76
CA VAL A 85 -17.39 -9.97 -6.78
C VAL A 85 -17.55 -11.03 -7.86
N GLU A 86 -18.79 -11.38 -8.18
CA GLU A 86 -19.10 -12.30 -9.28
C GLU A 86 -18.75 -11.70 -10.66
N ALA A 87 -18.29 -12.54 -11.58
CA ALA A 87 -17.85 -12.14 -12.92
C ALA A 87 -18.93 -11.33 -13.67
N SER A 88 -20.18 -11.79 -13.57
CA SER A 88 -21.35 -11.20 -14.22
C SER A 88 -21.69 -9.80 -13.72
N LYS A 89 -21.28 -9.45 -12.50
CA LYS A 89 -21.57 -8.13 -11.90
C LYS A 89 -20.50 -7.07 -12.18
N LEU A 90 -19.30 -7.47 -12.58
CA LEU A 90 -18.17 -6.56 -12.80
C LEU A 90 -18.44 -5.45 -13.83
N PRO A 91 -19.11 -5.70 -15.00
CA PRO A 91 -19.45 -4.63 -15.93
C PRO A 91 -20.26 -3.49 -15.29
N ALA A 92 -21.29 -3.84 -14.52
CA ALA A 92 -22.14 -2.87 -13.84
C ALA A 92 -21.39 -2.16 -12.70
N LEU A 93 -20.52 -2.87 -11.96
CA LEU A 93 -19.69 -2.27 -10.91
C LEU A 93 -18.78 -1.17 -11.46
N ILE A 94 -18.14 -1.42 -12.61
CA ILE A 94 -17.29 -0.42 -13.27
C ILE A 94 -18.11 0.80 -13.74
N ASP A 95 -19.32 0.59 -14.27
CA ASP A 95 -20.20 1.70 -14.64
C ASP A 95 -20.59 2.54 -13.41
N LYS A 96 -20.83 1.89 -12.26
CA LYS A 96 -21.11 2.58 -10.99
C LYS A 96 -19.89 3.32 -10.45
N TYR A 97 -18.68 2.78 -10.57
CA TYR A 97 -17.47 3.52 -10.22
C TYR A 97 -17.33 4.79 -11.05
N ARG A 98 -17.53 4.70 -12.35
CA ARG A 98 -17.48 5.86 -13.26
C ARG A 98 -18.54 6.90 -12.90
N LYS A 99 -19.79 6.47 -12.67
CA LYS A 99 -20.90 7.36 -12.28
C LYS A 99 -20.63 8.12 -10.98
N ASN A 100 -19.89 7.51 -10.05
CA ASN A 100 -19.60 8.07 -8.74
C ASN A 100 -18.18 8.66 -8.61
N SER A 101 -17.45 8.83 -9.72
CA SER A 101 -16.08 9.37 -9.72
C SER A 101 -15.13 8.64 -8.75
N LEU A 102 -15.25 7.31 -8.69
CA LEU A 102 -14.30 6.43 -8.02
C LEU A 102 -13.19 6.05 -9.01
N GLY A 103 -11.93 6.24 -8.65
CA GLY A 103 -10.80 5.88 -9.51
C GLY A 103 -10.56 4.37 -9.53
N PHE A 104 -10.42 3.77 -10.71
CA PHE A 104 -10.14 2.33 -10.88
C PHE A 104 -9.14 2.01 -12.00
N TYR A 105 -9.06 2.87 -13.02
CA TYR A 105 -8.05 2.79 -14.07
C TYR A 105 -6.64 2.71 -13.47
N GLY A 106 -5.81 1.78 -13.92
CA GLY A 106 -4.47 1.56 -13.38
C GLY A 106 -4.43 0.98 -11.95
N GLY A 107 -5.55 0.49 -11.41
CA GLY A 107 -5.55 -0.28 -10.15
C GLY A 107 -4.66 -1.53 -10.20
N GLY A 108 -4.36 -2.01 -11.42
CA GLY A 108 -3.50 -3.15 -11.69
C GLY A 108 -2.63 -2.97 -12.94
N GLY A 109 -2.55 -4.00 -13.77
CA GLY A 109 -1.89 -3.98 -15.08
C GLY A 109 -0.42 -3.56 -15.09
N ASN A 110 0.02 -3.20 -16.30
CA ASN A 110 1.24 -2.47 -16.58
C ASN A 110 0.90 -0.98 -16.76
N CYS A 111 0.49 -0.37 -15.65
CA CYS A 111 0.06 1.02 -15.57
C CYS A 111 0.69 1.68 -14.35
N ILE A 112 0.54 2.99 -14.25
CA ILE A 112 0.86 3.75 -13.03
C ILE A 112 -0.16 3.38 -11.95
N ARG A 113 0.33 3.03 -10.75
CA ARG A 113 -0.50 2.77 -9.57
C ARG A 113 -0.83 4.08 -8.86
N ALA A 114 -1.91 4.08 -8.06
CA ALA A 114 -2.23 5.20 -7.18
C ALA A 114 -0.99 5.68 -6.43
N ALA A 115 -0.73 6.99 -6.50
CA ALA A 115 0.40 7.60 -5.83
C ALA A 115 0.17 7.56 -4.31
N MET A 116 1.17 7.10 -3.57
CA MET A 116 1.09 7.09 -2.11
C MET A 116 1.64 8.39 -1.54
N ALA A 117 1.12 8.78 -0.39
CA ALA A 117 1.68 9.83 0.46
C ALA A 117 1.83 9.28 1.89
N SER A 118 2.73 9.88 2.66
CA SER A 118 2.77 9.70 4.12
C SER A 118 1.39 9.95 4.74
N SER A 119 0.84 8.99 5.49
CA SER A 119 -0.54 9.10 6.01
C SER A 119 -0.72 10.25 7.01
N HIS A 120 0.37 10.67 7.66
CA HIS A 120 0.39 11.76 8.64
C HIS A 120 0.87 13.10 8.05
N SER A 121 0.97 13.18 6.72
CA SER A 121 1.43 14.34 5.98
C SER A 121 0.66 15.62 6.33
N GLY A 122 1.37 16.69 6.67
CA GLY A 122 0.78 17.99 7.00
C GLY A 122 0.09 18.08 8.37
N VAL A 123 0.06 17.02 9.17
CA VAL A 123 -0.65 17.02 10.47
C VAL A 123 0.20 16.51 11.64
N HIS A 124 1.32 15.85 11.37
CA HIS A 124 2.26 15.42 12.41
C HIS A 124 3.44 16.39 12.52
N GLN A 125 3.93 16.63 13.74
CA GLN A 125 5.00 17.60 14.01
C GLN A 125 6.29 17.38 13.19
N ASN A 126 6.64 16.12 12.92
CA ASN A 126 7.82 15.77 12.10
C ASN A 126 7.57 15.88 10.58
N SER A 127 6.35 16.23 10.14
CA SER A 127 6.04 16.41 8.72
C SER A 127 6.72 17.68 8.21
N ILE A 128 7.62 17.55 7.24
CA ILE A 128 8.36 18.66 6.64
C ILE A 128 7.43 19.62 5.88
N PHE A 129 6.55 19.08 5.02
CA PHE A 129 5.40 19.79 4.44
C PHE A 129 4.34 18.77 3.97
N ASP A 130 3.12 19.22 3.68
CA ASP A 130 2.08 18.33 3.17
C ASP A 130 2.37 17.88 1.72
N VAL A 131 2.55 16.57 1.54
CA VAL A 131 2.80 15.90 0.26
C VAL A 131 1.56 15.22 -0.34
N VAL A 132 0.41 15.18 0.35
CA VAL A 132 -0.84 14.59 -0.18
C VAL A 132 -1.32 15.26 -1.48
N PRO A 133 -1.29 16.61 -1.61
CA PRO A 133 -1.72 17.27 -2.84
C PRO A 133 -0.96 16.82 -4.09
N TYR A 134 0.34 16.54 -3.98
CA TYR A 134 1.16 16.04 -5.09
C TYR A 134 0.72 14.64 -5.54
N ALA A 135 0.37 13.76 -4.59
CA ALA A 135 -0.15 12.44 -4.92
C ALA A 135 -1.53 12.53 -5.63
N GLN A 136 -2.38 13.46 -5.21
CA GLN A 136 -3.69 13.70 -5.82
C GLN A 136 -3.59 14.35 -7.21
N GLU A 137 -2.66 15.27 -7.42
CA GLU A 137 -2.43 15.86 -8.74
C GLU A 137 -1.92 14.83 -9.74
N VAL A 138 -0.98 13.97 -9.34
CA VAL A 138 -0.54 12.81 -10.14
C VAL A 138 -1.73 11.96 -10.61
N GLU A 139 -2.70 11.70 -9.73
CA GLU A 139 -3.91 10.97 -10.09
C GLU A 139 -4.74 11.73 -11.13
N LYS A 140 -5.05 13.01 -10.90
CA LYS A 140 -5.84 13.85 -11.80
C LYS A 140 -5.24 13.95 -13.20
N ILE A 141 -3.91 13.99 -13.28
CA ILE A 141 -3.16 13.99 -14.53
C ILE A 141 -3.36 12.64 -15.23
N PHE A 142 -3.05 11.51 -14.57
CA PHE A 142 -3.09 10.20 -15.20
C PHE A 142 -4.48 9.59 -15.42
N GLU A 143 -5.51 10.10 -14.76
CA GLU A 143 -6.89 9.75 -15.06
C GLU A 143 -7.30 10.22 -16.47
N LYS A 144 -6.79 11.38 -16.92
CA LYS A 144 -7.06 11.95 -18.25
C LYS A 144 -6.30 11.26 -19.37
N PHE A 145 -5.17 10.64 -19.06
CA PHE A 145 -4.46 9.78 -20.01
C PHE A 145 -5.16 8.42 -20.00
N GLU A 146 -6.30 8.31 -20.69
CA GLU A 146 -7.00 7.04 -20.95
C GLU A 146 -5.98 6.00 -21.38
N THR A 147 -5.52 5.21 -20.41
CA THR A 147 -4.31 4.39 -20.49
C THR A 147 -3.04 5.18 -20.87
N THR A 148 -2.21 5.55 -19.89
CA THR A 148 -0.77 5.70 -20.17
C THR A 148 -0.33 4.44 -20.92
N ALA A 149 0.07 4.62 -22.18
CA ALA A 149 0.38 3.59 -23.17
C ALA A 149 1.04 2.37 -22.50
N SER A 150 0.59 1.16 -22.87
CA SER A 150 1.02 -0.12 -22.28
C SER A 150 2.47 -0.05 -21.81
N LEU A 151 2.70 0.19 -20.51
CA LEU A 151 4.07 0.33 -20.01
C LEU A 151 4.74 -1.05 -20.03
N PRO A 152 6.08 -1.13 -19.98
CA PRO A 152 6.77 -2.41 -19.86
C PRO A 152 6.31 -3.17 -18.60
N ARG A 153 6.13 -2.43 -17.49
CA ARG A 153 5.59 -2.94 -16.23
C ARG A 153 4.93 -1.82 -15.41
N LYS A 154 4.37 -2.15 -14.24
CA LYS A 154 3.79 -1.16 -13.32
C LYS A 154 4.84 -0.13 -12.87
N ILE A 155 4.41 1.12 -12.72
CA ILE A 155 5.13 2.18 -12.00
C ILE A 155 4.39 2.45 -10.69
N LYS A 156 5.13 2.51 -9.59
CA LYS A 156 4.65 2.98 -8.29
C LYS A 156 5.33 4.29 -7.95
N ILE A 157 4.52 5.25 -7.54
CA ILE A 157 4.98 6.55 -7.03
C ILE A 157 4.72 6.59 -5.52
N GLY A 158 5.63 7.23 -4.78
CA GLY A 158 5.43 7.52 -3.36
C GLY A 158 6.05 8.85 -2.97
N PHE A 159 5.34 9.58 -2.12
CA PHE A 159 5.77 10.82 -1.51
C PHE A 159 5.92 10.61 0.00
N SER A 160 7.08 10.97 0.55
CA SER A 160 7.33 11.00 1.98
C SER A 160 7.36 12.45 2.47
N CYS A 161 6.61 12.74 3.54
CA CYS A 161 6.70 14.03 4.24
C CYS A 161 7.81 14.05 5.30
N TYR A 162 8.59 12.98 5.45
CA TYR A 162 9.64 12.85 6.46
C TYR A 162 11.02 12.77 5.81
N SER A 163 11.98 13.49 6.37
CA SER A 163 13.37 13.51 5.90
C SER A 163 14.09 12.17 6.07
N ASP A 164 13.69 11.36 7.06
CA ASP A 164 14.21 10.01 7.31
C ASP A 164 13.60 8.94 6.38
N ASP A 165 12.64 9.32 5.53
CA ASP A 165 11.85 8.41 4.70
C ASP A 165 11.29 7.19 5.46
N CYS A 166 10.80 7.39 6.70
CA CYS A 166 10.21 6.28 7.47
C CYS A 166 8.99 5.63 6.78
N ASP A 167 8.38 6.32 5.80
CA ASP A 167 7.33 5.78 4.94
C ASP A 167 7.85 5.10 3.67
N ASN A 168 9.16 4.98 3.48
CA ASN A 168 9.79 4.13 2.45
C ASN A 168 9.35 4.48 1.02
N ALA A 169 9.35 5.77 0.68
CA ALA A 169 9.19 6.27 -0.68
C ALA A 169 10.33 5.81 -1.59
N VAL A 170 11.56 5.63 -1.06
CA VAL A 170 12.71 5.15 -1.84
C VAL A 170 12.57 3.73 -2.40
N TYR A 171 11.59 2.96 -1.92
CA TYR A 171 11.27 1.62 -2.44
C TYR A 171 10.11 1.61 -3.45
N GLN A 172 9.70 2.79 -3.93
CA GLN A 172 8.79 2.95 -5.07
C GLN A 172 9.59 3.12 -6.36
N ASP A 173 8.97 2.83 -7.52
CA ASP A 173 9.66 2.99 -8.82
C ASP A 173 10.14 4.44 -9.00
N MET A 174 9.37 5.40 -8.47
CA MET A 174 9.80 6.78 -8.26
C MET A 174 9.37 7.26 -6.86
N GLY A 175 10.33 7.73 -6.07
CA GLY A 175 10.15 8.21 -4.71
C GLY A 175 10.51 9.69 -4.58
N PHE A 176 9.66 10.46 -3.89
CA PHE A 176 9.91 11.88 -3.58
C PHE A 176 9.97 12.03 -2.06
N VAL A 177 11.11 12.47 -1.53
CA VAL A 177 11.32 12.65 -0.09
C VAL A 177 11.42 14.13 0.22
N ALA A 178 10.49 14.64 1.04
CA ALA A 178 10.38 16.06 1.36
C ALA A 178 11.62 16.59 2.09
N LYS A 179 12.06 17.78 1.65
CA LYS A 179 13.13 18.58 2.26
C LYS A 179 12.74 20.05 2.32
N LEU A 180 13.35 20.76 3.27
CA LEU A 180 13.38 22.22 3.30
C LEU A 180 14.82 22.68 3.11
N ILE A 181 15.06 23.49 2.08
CA ILE A 181 16.36 24.12 1.82
C ILE A 181 16.13 25.63 1.80
N ASP A 182 16.72 26.34 2.76
CA ASP A 182 16.57 27.80 2.91
C ASP A 182 15.10 28.25 2.89
N GLY A 183 14.23 27.50 3.58
CA GLY A 183 12.78 27.75 3.64
C GLY A 183 11.99 27.34 2.39
N LYS A 184 12.65 26.89 1.31
CA LYS A 184 11.99 26.42 0.08
C LYS A 184 11.68 24.92 0.17
N LYS A 185 10.50 24.54 -0.30
CA LYS A 185 10.07 23.15 -0.39
C LYS A 185 10.81 22.48 -1.54
N CYS A 186 11.46 21.36 -1.24
CA CYS A 186 12.18 20.54 -2.20
C CYS A 186 11.88 19.05 -2.02
N PHE A 187 12.24 18.25 -3.02
CA PHE A 187 12.28 16.80 -2.95
C PHE A 187 13.67 16.26 -3.27
N ASP A 188 14.17 15.33 -2.45
CA ASP A 188 15.09 14.32 -2.97
C ASP A 188 14.29 13.34 -3.83
N VAL A 189 14.77 13.07 -5.05
CA VAL A 189 14.09 12.19 -5.99
C VAL A 189 14.88 10.90 -6.16
N TYR A 190 14.20 9.78 -6.01
CA TYR A 190 14.76 8.44 -6.12
C TYR A 190 14.06 7.65 -7.23
N VAL A 191 14.81 6.84 -7.97
CA VAL A 191 14.28 6.02 -9.07
C VAL A 191 14.81 4.59 -9.00
N GLY A 192 13.98 3.62 -9.42
CA GLY A 192 14.36 2.20 -9.44
C GLY A 192 13.90 1.41 -8.23
N GLY A 193 13.24 2.04 -7.25
CA GLY A 193 12.84 1.37 -6.02
C GLY A 193 11.83 0.26 -6.24
N THR A 194 12.01 -0.87 -5.57
CA THR A 194 11.02 -1.95 -5.50
C THR A 194 11.28 -2.85 -4.31
N LEU A 195 10.23 -3.44 -3.75
CA LEU A 195 10.36 -4.56 -2.82
C LEU A 195 10.37 -5.89 -3.55
N GLY A 196 9.25 -6.31 -4.13
CA GLY A 196 9.19 -7.49 -5.00
C GLY A 196 9.92 -8.73 -4.47
N LYS A 197 10.31 -9.63 -5.39
CA LYS A 197 11.15 -10.80 -5.06
C LYS A 197 12.60 -10.40 -4.77
N THR A 198 13.14 -9.50 -5.58
CA THR A 198 14.49 -8.94 -5.47
C THR A 198 14.39 -7.45 -5.15
N PRO A 199 14.44 -7.07 -3.86
CA PRO A 199 14.31 -5.69 -3.46
C PRO A 199 15.49 -4.86 -3.96
N PHE A 200 15.19 -3.61 -4.29
CA PHE A 200 16.14 -2.63 -4.78
C PHE A 200 15.75 -1.30 -4.16
N ARG A 201 16.68 -0.66 -3.46
CA ARG A 201 16.51 0.70 -2.96
C ARG A 201 16.76 1.63 -4.15
N GLY A 202 15.84 2.57 -4.41
CA GLY A 202 16.02 3.53 -5.49
C GLY A 202 17.33 4.31 -5.35
N ILE A 203 17.95 4.60 -6.48
CA ILE A 203 19.11 5.50 -6.55
C ILE A 203 18.62 6.94 -6.49
N LYS A 204 19.37 7.81 -5.80
CA LYS A 204 19.04 9.23 -5.74
C LYS A 204 19.46 9.87 -7.07
N ILE A 205 18.50 10.35 -7.84
CA ILE A 205 18.75 10.93 -9.17
C ILE A 205 18.78 12.46 -9.16
N LEU A 206 18.05 13.09 -8.24
CA LEU A 206 18.04 14.53 -8.03
C LEU A 206 18.11 14.80 -6.53
N ASP A 207 18.99 15.70 -6.14
CA ASP A 207 19.09 16.21 -4.77
C ASP A 207 18.33 17.52 -4.65
N SER A 208 17.45 17.61 -3.65
CA SER A 208 16.83 18.87 -3.26
C SER A 208 16.16 19.64 -4.41
N MET A 209 15.52 18.91 -5.33
CA MET A 209 14.81 19.47 -6.48
C MET A 209 13.63 20.33 -6.00
N PRO A 210 13.48 21.58 -6.49
CA PRO A 210 12.30 22.41 -6.18
C PRO A 210 11.00 21.68 -6.53
N VAL A 211 10.00 21.78 -5.66
CA VAL A 211 8.75 21.03 -5.79
C VAL A 211 8.02 21.33 -7.10
N GLU A 212 8.20 22.50 -7.71
CA GLU A 212 7.54 22.89 -8.96
C GLU A 212 7.99 22.06 -10.16
N ASN A 213 9.11 21.35 -10.06
CA ASN A 213 9.68 20.55 -11.15
C ASN A 213 9.32 19.06 -11.07
N TYR A 214 8.54 18.65 -10.06
CA TYR A 214 8.29 17.24 -9.80
C TYR A 214 7.54 16.52 -10.93
N LEU A 215 6.63 17.22 -11.63
CA LEU A 215 5.94 16.68 -12.81
C LEU A 215 6.91 16.48 -13.97
N SER A 216 7.80 17.44 -14.24
CA SER A 216 8.81 17.29 -15.29
C SER A 216 9.72 16.08 -15.01
N ALA A 217 10.14 15.88 -13.75
CA ALA A 217 10.89 14.69 -13.36
C ALA A 217 10.08 13.39 -13.57
N LEU A 218 8.79 13.41 -13.21
CA LEU A 218 7.90 12.26 -13.35
C LEU A 218 7.71 11.84 -14.81
N PHE A 219 7.42 12.80 -15.70
CA PHE A 219 7.27 12.54 -17.13
C PHE A 219 8.60 12.13 -17.78
N ALA A 220 9.74 12.67 -17.33
CA ALA A 220 11.05 12.23 -17.80
C ALA A 220 11.29 10.74 -17.49
N VAL A 221 10.98 10.29 -16.26
CA VAL A 221 11.06 8.87 -15.89
C VAL A 221 10.11 8.01 -16.72
N MET A 222 8.89 8.50 -16.96
CA MET A 222 7.93 7.77 -17.77
C MET A 222 8.38 7.60 -19.22
N ASN A 223 8.87 8.66 -19.86
CA ASN A 223 9.35 8.63 -21.25
C ASN A 223 10.55 7.69 -21.36
N LEU A 224 11.52 7.81 -20.45
CA LEU A 224 12.66 6.90 -20.35
C LEU A 224 12.20 5.45 -20.21
N PHE A 225 11.24 5.18 -19.32
CA PHE A 225 10.76 3.82 -19.09
C PHE A 225 9.98 3.27 -20.29
N HIS A 226 9.21 4.12 -20.96
CA HIS A 226 8.48 3.73 -22.16
C HIS A 226 9.43 3.31 -23.29
N GLU A 227 10.51 4.06 -23.50
CA GLU A 227 11.46 3.83 -24.59
C GLU A 227 12.47 2.71 -24.30
N HIS A 228 13.00 2.64 -23.06
CA HIS A 228 14.09 1.71 -22.72
C HIS A 228 13.64 0.48 -21.93
N GLY A 229 12.35 0.37 -21.59
CA GLY A 229 11.86 -0.75 -20.81
C GLY A 229 11.76 -2.06 -21.58
N ASN A 230 11.87 -3.18 -20.86
CA ASN A 230 11.79 -4.51 -21.45
C ASN A 230 10.33 -4.97 -21.58
N TYR A 231 9.83 -5.07 -22.81
CA TYR A 231 8.48 -5.55 -23.12
C TYR A 231 8.38 -7.08 -23.33
N GLN A 232 9.52 -7.75 -23.47
CA GLN A 232 9.58 -9.18 -23.81
C GLN A 232 9.60 -10.05 -22.54
N ASP A 233 10.49 -9.74 -21.58
CA ASP A 233 10.61 -10.49 -20.33
C ASP A 233 9.99 -9.74 -19.16
N ARG A 234 8.78 -10.18 -18.77
CA ARG A 234 8.03 -9.64 -17.63
C ARG A 234 8.80 -9.66 -16.31
N ASN A 235 9.70 -10.63 -16.11
CA ASN A 235 10.49 -10.75 -14.88
C ASN A 235 11.62 -9.72 -14.82
N LYS A 236 12.01 -9.16 -15.98
CA LYS A 236 13.03 -8.11 -16.14
C LYS A 236 12.46 -6.76 -16.62
N ALA A 237 11.14 -6.57 -16.50
CA ALA A 237 10.43 -5.43 -17.08
C ALA A 237 10.26 -4.20 -16.18
N ARG A 238 10.67 -4.25 -14.89
CA ARG A 238 10.60 -3.08 -13.99
C ARG A 238 11.75 -2.11 -14.29
N ILE A 239 11.53 -0.81 -14.04
CA ILE A 239 12.53 0.24 -14.26
C ILE A 239 13.87 -0.04 -13.56
N LYS A 240 13.83 -0.74 -12.42
CA LYS A 240 15.03 -1.16 -11.69
C LYS A 240 16.03 -1.96 -12.53
N PHE A 241 15.56 -2.73 -13.53
CA PHE A 241 16.44 -3.51 -14.39
C PHE A 241 17.15 -2.64 -15.43
N ILE A 242 16.59 -1.47 -15.77
CA ILE A 242 17.29 -0.47 -16.58
C ILE A 242 18.44 0.12 -15.75
N VAL A 243 18.19 0.42 -14.47
CA VAL A 243 19.22 0.88 -13.54
C VAL A 243 20.33 -0.17 -13.37
N GLU A 244 19.96 -1.44 -13.09
CA GLU A 244 20.91 -2.55 -12.93
C GLU A 244 21.75 -2.78 -14.20
N ALA A 245 21.14 -2.71 -15.40
CA ALA A 245 21.84 -2.95 -16.66
C ALA A 245 22.79 -1.82 -17.06
N LYS A 246 22.45 -0.56 -16.76
CA LYS A 246 23.27 0.61 -17.13
C LYS A 246 24.30 0.97 -16.05
N GLY A 247 24.01 0.65 -14.79
CA GLY A 247 24.70 1.23 -13.65
C GLY A 247 24.23 2.66 -13.35
N GLU A 248 24.42 3.09 -12.10
CA GLU A 248 23.88 4.36 -11.58
C GLU A 248 24.34 5.58 -12.37
N LYS A 249 25.64 5.67 -12.70
CA LYS A 249 26.20 6.82 -13.43
C LYS A 249 25.58 7.00 -14.81
N GLU A 250 25.51 5.93 -15.60
CA GLU A 250 24.95 5.99 -16.96
C GLU A 250 23.43 6.11 -16.96
N PHE A 251 22.75 5.50 -15.98
CA PHE A 251 21.32 5.73 -15.78
C PHE A 251 21.03 7.20 -15.46
N ASN A 252 21.83 7.85 -14.60
CA ASN A 252 21.63 9.26 -14.27
C ASN A 252 21.86 10.16 -15.49
N LYS A 253 22.90 9.93 -16.29
CA LYS A 253 23.11 10.65 -17.56
C LYS A 253 21.90 10.52 -18.49
N LEU A 254 21.38 9.30 -18.64
CA LEU A 254 20.18 9.06 -19.45
C LEU A 254 18.96 9.78 -18.87
N PHE A 255 18.71 9.67 -17.58
CA PHE A 255 17.61 10.39 -16.94
C PHE A 255 17.72 11.90 -17.19
N MET A 256 18.92 12.48 -17.04
CA MET A 256 19.15 13.90 -17.24
C MET A 256 18.91 14.35 -18.69
N SER A 257 19.14 13.51 -19.71
CA SER A 257 18.81 13.87 -21.10
C SER A 257 17.29 13.99 -21.31
N TYR A 258 16.49 13.10 -20.73
CA TYR A 258 15.04 13.25 -20.72
C TYR A 258 14.60 14.45 -19.89
N TYR A 259 15.12 14.60 -18.67
CA TYR A 259 14.71 15.67 -17.78
C TYR A 259 15.04 17.07 -18.32
N SER A 260 16.21 17.25 -18.95
CA SER A 260 16.63 18.55 -19.50
C SER A 260 15.87 18.94 -20.77
N SER A 261 15.28 17.97 -21.47
CA SER A 261 14.41 18.22 -22.63
C SER A 261 12.95 18.44 -22.24
N MET A 262 12.58 18.23 -20.98
CA MET A 262 11.23 18.50 -20.50
C MET A 262 11.01 20.00 -20.35
N ASN A 263 9.93 20.50 -20.94
CA ASN A 263 9.39 21.80 -20.55
C ASN A 263 8.95 21.75 -19.09
N LYS A 264 9.00 22.90 -18.41
CA LYS A 264 8.44 23.01 -17.06
C LYS A 264 6.93 22.80 -17.15
N ILE A 265 6.46 21.75 -16.48
CA ILE A 265 5.02 21.46 -16.40
C ILE A 265 4.49 22.22 -15.19
N GLN A 266 3.57 23.15 -15.44
CA GLN A 266 2.97 23.94 -14.36
C GLN A 266 2.14 23.03 -13.46
N SER A 267 2.55 22.97 -12.20
CA SER A 267 1.79 22.33 -11.12
C SER A 267 0.57 23.18 -10.78
N ALA A 268 -0.59 22.54 -10.72
CA ALA A 268 -1.82 23.09 -10.15
C ALA A 268 -1.92 22.85 -8.64
N VAL A 269 -0.93 22.18 -8.02
CA VAL A 269 -0.76 22.21 -6.56
C VAL A 269 -0.38 23.62 -6.16
N LEU A 270 -1.40 24.46 -5.99
CA LEU A 270 -1.29 25.77 -5.37
C LEU A 270 -0.98 25.56 -3.88
N HIS A 271 -0.42 26.60 -3.26
CA HIS A 271 0.04 26.67 -1.87
C HIS A 271 -1.04 26.40 -0.78
N GLU A 272 -2.20 25.83 -1.14
CA GLU A 272 -3.50 25.86 -0.43
C GLU A 272 -3.79 24.64 0.46
N ARG A 273 -2.79 24.15 1.18
CA ARG A 273 -3.07 23.45 2.43
C ARG A 273 -2.41 24.09 3.65
N SER A 274 -1.96 25.34 3.50
CA SER A 274 -1.59 26.19 4.65
C SER A 274 -2.71 26.20 5.70
N GLU A 275 -3.98 26.21 5.27
CA GLU A 275 -5.15 26.16 6.15
C GLU A 275 -5.30 24.80 6.87
N PHE A 276 -5.00 23.68 6.23
CA PHE A 276 -5.22 22.35 6.82
C PHE A 276 -4.28 22.07 8.00
N ALA A 277 -3.02 22.51 7.90
CA ALA A 277 -2.07 22.44 9.02
C ALA A 277 -2.30 23.55 10.05
N ALA A 278 -2.66 24.77 9.61
CA ALA A 278 -2.92 25.90 10.52
C ALA A 278 -4.22 25.76 11.33
N GLN A 279 -5.21 25.00 10.83
CA GLN A 279 -6.46 24.67 11.53
C GLN A 279 -6.37 23.37 12.35
N PHE A 280 -5.23 22.67 12.32
CA PHE A 280 -5.07 21.43 13.07
C PHE A 280 -4.91 21.72 14.57
N ASN A 281 -6.03 21.78 15.29
CA ASN A 281 -6.06 21.86 16.76
C ASN A 281 -6.61 20.55 17.40
N GLY A 282 -6.35 19.40 16.76
CA GLY A 282 -6.89 18.10 17.16
C GLY A 282 -5.82 17.06 17.50
N LYS A 283 -6.24 15.90 18.02
CA LYS A 283 -5.41 14.71 18.17
C LYS A 283 -5.59 13.77 16.99
N LEU A 284 -4.47 13.20 16.56
CA LEU A 284 -4.46 12.12 15.57
C LEU A 284 -4.86 10.82 16.22
N ILE A 285 -5.95 10.24 15.73
CA ILE A 285 -6.50 8.98 16.20
C ILE A 285 -6.43 7.96 15.06
N THR A 286 -6.11 6.71 15.42
CA THR A 286 -6.11 5.59 14.50
C THR A 286 -7.26 4.66 14.85
N ILE A 287 -8.16 4.41 13.90
CA ILE A 287 -9.04 3.25 13.95
C ILE A 287 -8.26 2.08 13.37
N TYR A 288 -7.90 1.13 14.22
CA TYR A 288 -7.26 -0.09 13.77
C TYR A 288 -8.26 -0.96 13.03
N ILE A 289 -7.90 -1.54 11.89
CA ILE A 289 -8.77 -2.45 11.14
C ILE A 289 -8.09 -3.81 11.09
N PRO A 290 -8.61 -4.84 11.78
CA PRO A 290 -8.05 -6.18 11.75
C PRO A 290 -7.84 -6.68 10.32
N TYR A 291 -6.57 -6.93 9.99
CA TYR A 291 -6.07 -7.28 8.66
C TYR A 291 -6.43 -6.29 7.53
N GLY A 292 -6.87 -5.08 7.87
CA GLY A 292 -7.45 -4.15 6.92
C GLY A 292 -8.77 -4.65 6.33
N ILE A 293 -9.41 -5.66 6.91
CA ILE A 293 -10.63 -6.28 6.41
C ILE A 293 -11.81 -5.83 7.26
N CYS A 294 -12.89 -5.40 6.62
CA CYS A 294 -14.17 -5.14 7.29
C CYS A 294 -15.34 -5.52 6.39
N SER A 295 -16.49 -5.83 7.00
CA SER A 295 -17.75 -5.98 6.28
C SER A 295 -18.35 -4.61 5.91
N SER A 296 -19.34 -4.62 5.02
CA SER A 296 -20.09 -3.41 4.66
C SER A 296 -20.80 -2.79 5.88
N ASP A 297 -21.32 -3.63 6.78
CA ASP A 297 -22.00 -3.16 8.00
C ASP A 297 -21.01 -2.58 9.03
N GLU A 298 -19.83 -3.19 9.17
CA GLU A 298 -18.75 -2.62 9.97
C GLU A 298 -18.31 -1.26 9.42
N LEU A 299 -18.22 -1.11 8.09
CA LEU A 299 -17.90 0.17 7.47
C LEU A 299 -19.00 1.21 7.70
N ASP A 300 -20.29 0.86 7.64
CA ASP A 300 -21.38 1.78 7.95
C ASP A 300 -21.32 2.31 9.38
N ILE A 301 -21.00 1.44 10.34
CA ILE A 301 -20.82 1.82 11.74
C ILE A 301 -19.65 2.79 11.88
N ILE A 302 -18.51 2.50 11.24
CA ILE A 302 -17.35 3.40 11.22
C ILE A 302 -17.75 4.75 10.62
N ILE A 303 -18.43 4.77 9.47
CA ILE A 303 -18.90 6.01 8.82
C ILE A 303 -19.78 6.82 9.77
N LYS A 304 -20.73 6.19 10.46
CA LYS A 304 -21.60 6.88 11.41
C LYS A 304 -20.80 7.56 12.52
N LEU A 305 -19.79 6.88 13.07
CA LEU A 305 -18.90 7.48 14.08
C LEU A 305 -18.09 8.65 13.51
N LEU A 306 -17.59 8.53 12.28
CA LEU A 306 -16.84 9.62 11.63
C LEU A 306 -17.72 10.88 11.45
N GLU A 307 -19.00 10.71 11.13
CA GLU A 307 -19.97 11.80 10.99
C GLU A 307 -20.36 12.41 12.34
N GLU A 308 -20.70 11.58 13.32
CA GLU A 308 -21.13 12.00 14.65
C GLU A 308 -20.07 12.88 15.32
N TYR A 309 -18.81 12.47 15.21
CA TYR A 309 -17.67 13.16 15.82
C TYR A 309 -17.06 14.24 14.92
N LYS A 310 -17.63 14.48 13.73
CA LYS A 310 -17.25 15.55 12.79
C LYS A 310 -15.74 15.59 12.52
N VAL A 311 -15.19 14.46 12.10
CA VAL A 311 -13.74 14.35 11.83
C VAL A 311 -13.30 15.31 10.73
N ASN A 312 -12.13 15.94 10.89
CA ASN A 312 -11.62 16.91 9.92
C ASN A 312 -11.15 16.25 8.61
N PHE A 313 -10.64 15.02 8.70
CA PHE A 313 -10.18 14.25 7.55
C PHE A 313 -10.15 12.76 7.84
N ILE A 314 -10.07 11.97 6.77
CA ILE A 314 -9.93 10.52 6.84
C ILE A 314 -8.82 10.09 5.89
N ARG A 315 -7.84 9.34 6.41
CA ARG A 315 -6.74 8.80 5.62
C ARG A 315 -6.54 7.32 5.89
N LEU A 316 -6.49 6.56 4.82
CA LEU A 316 -6.10 5.16 4.83
C LEU A 316 -4.58 5.05 4.96
N THR A 317 -4.11 4.04 5.68
CA THR A 317 -2.69 3.84 5.96
C THR A 317 -2.11 2.63 5.26
N ARG A 318 -0.79 2.56 5.20
CA ARG A 318 -0.04 1.41 4.66
C ARG A 318 -0.12 0.20 5.57
N GLU A 319 -0.35 0.41 6.85
CA GLU A 319 -0.69 -0.61 7.85
C GLU A 319 -2.12 -1.13 7.67
N ARG A 320 -2.90 -0.54 6.75
CA ARG A 320 -4.30 -0.87 6.43
C ARG A 320 -5.31 -0.41 7.49
N ASN A 321 -4.99 0.70 8.16
CA ASN A 321 -5.85 1.33 9.16
C ASN A 321 -6.43 2.64 8.65
N ILE A 322 -7.28 3.28 9.46
CA ILE A 322 -7.83 4.61 9.19
C ILE A 322 -7.23 5.58 10.22
N ILE A 323 -6.69 6.71 9.75
CA ILE A 323 -6.27 7.84 10.57
C ILE A 323 -7.25 8.98 10.35
N LEU A 324 -7.58 9.65 11.44
CA LEU A 324 -8.47 10.80 11.50
C LEU A 324 -7.98 11.80 12.54
N SER A 325 -8.63 12.96 12.59
CA SER A 325 -8.41 13.98 13.62
C SER A 325 -9.69 14.27 14.39
N LEU A 326 -9.55 14.38 15.72
CA LEU A 326 -10.61 14.76 16.66
C LEU A 326 -10.14 15.89 17.55
N LYS A 327 -11.08 16.68 18.08
CA LYS A 327 -10.79 17.58 19.19
C LYS A 327 -10.46 16.79 20.45
N GLU A 328 -9.64 17.36 21.34
CA GLU A 328 -9.17 16.67 22.56
C GLU A 328 -10.31 16.10 23.39
N GLU A 329 -11.34 16.92 23.61
CA GLU A 329 -12.52 16.59 24.41
C GLU A 329 -13.31 15.39 23.88
N ALA A 330 -13.21 15.09 22.58
CA ALA A 330 -13.97 14.03 21.94
C ALA A 330 -13.21 12.70 21.87
N VAL A 331 -11.90 12.69 22.19
CA VAL A 331 -11.04 11.50 22.02
C VAL A 331 -11.49 10.34 22.89
N TYR A 332 -11.82 10.62 24.16
CA TYR A 332 -12.17 9.56 25.11
C TYR A 332 -13.51 8.90 24.77
N ASP A 333 -14.54 9.70 24.48
CA ASP A 333 -15.87 9.20 24.09
C ASP A 333 -15.80 8.41 22.79
N PHE A 334 -15.00 8.89 21.82
CA PHE A 334 -14.77 8.16 20.58
C PHE A 334 -14.07 6.81 20.81
N TYR A 335 -13.08 6.76 21.71
CA TYR A 335 -12.44 5.51 22.10
C TYR A 335 -13.44 4.52 22.72
N LEU A 336 -14.32 4.99 23.61
CA LEU A 336 -15.37 4.15 24.21
C LEU A 336 -16.36 3.65 23.17
N ALA A 337 -16.78 4.51 22.24
CA ALA A 337 -17.67 4.14 21.14
C ALA A 337 -17.06 3.05 20.25
N LEU A 338 -15.77 3.17 19.90
CA LEU A 338 -15.04 2.13 19.16
C LEU A 338 -14.94 0.81 19.94
N LYS A 339 -14.68 0.90 21.25
CA LYS A 339 -14.55 -0.27 22.13
C LYS A 339 -15.86 -1.05 22.24
N GLN A 340 -17.00 -0.36 22.28
CA GLN A 340 -18.32 -0.99 22.34
C GLN A 340 -18.65 -1.83 21.10
N LEU A 341 -17.96 -1.62 19.97
CA LEU A 341 -18.14 -2.43 18.76
C LEU A 341 -17.61 -3.86 18.91
N GLY A 342 -16.88 -4.17 19.99
CA GLY A 342 -16.41 -5.54 20.29
C GLY A 342 -15.34 -6.05 19.33
N LYS A 343 -14.73 -5.17 18.53
CA LYS A 343 -13.62 -5.46 17.61
C LYS A 343 -12.35 -4.79 18.10
N ASN A 344 -11.21 -5.28 17.63
CA ASN A 344 -9.90 -4.74 17.98
C ASN A 344 -9.59 -3.42 17.23
N TYR A 345 -10.50 -2.45 17.30
CA TYR A 345 -10.38 -1.14 16.65
C TYR A 345 -9.57 -0.13 17.45
N THR A 346 -9.34 -0.42 18.73
CA THR A 346 -8.62 0.42 19.69
C THR A 346 -7.20 -0.06 19.98
N GLY A 347 -6.81 -1.25 19.50
CA GLY A 347 -5.46 -1.80 19.69
C GLY A 347 -5.24 -2.51 21.03
N GLU A 348 -6.29 -3.02 21.66
CA GLU A 348 -6.20 -3.79 22.90
C GLU A 348 -5.42 -5.10 22.75
N SER A 349 -5.37 -5.65 21.52
CA SER A 349 -4.64 -6.87 21.17
C SER A 349 -3.76 -6.62 19.93
N PHE A 350 -2.72 -7.43 19.71
CA PHE A 350 -2.00 -7.44 18.43
C PHE A 350 -2.72 -8.22 17.33
N LYS A 351 -3.75 -9.00 17.69
CA LYS A 351 -4.50 -9.87 16.76
C LYS A 351 -5.13 -9.05 15.65
N GLY A 352 -4.86 -9.46 14.40
CA GLY A 352 -5.27 -8.72 13.22
C GLY A 352 -4.44 -7.47 12.90
N LEU A 353 -3.61 -6.95 13.80
CA LEU A 353 -2.95 -5.65 13.61
C LEU A 353 -1.54 -5.77 13.01
N ILE A 354 -0.95 -6.97 13.07
CA ILE A 354 0.28 -7.27 12.33
C ILE A 354 0.00 -7.10 10.84
N THR A 355 0.82 -6.29 10.15
CA THR A 355 0.61 -6.06 8.72
C THR A 355 0.97 -7.31 7.93
N THR A 356 -0.01 -7.81 7.20
CA THR A 356 0.07 -8.98 6.33
C THR A 356 -0.30 -8.58 4.90
N CYS A 357 -0.03 -9.42 3.90
CA CYS A 357 -0.82 -9.38 2.67
C CYS A 357 -2.07 -10.24 2.82
N ILE A 358 -2.97 -10.22 1.82
CA ILE A 358 -4.23 -11.00 1.85
C ILE A 358 -4.02 -12.54 1.87
N GLY A 359 -2.80 -13.00 1.55
CA GLY A 359 -2.44 -14.42 1.67
C GLY A 359 -2.96 -15.32 0.55
N GLY A 360 -2.50 -16.57 0.59
CA GLY A 360 -2.73 -17.61 -0.41
C GLY A 360 -4.11 -18.27 -0.34
N LYS A 361 -4.95 -17.97 0.65
CA LYS A 361 -6.37 -18.36 0.62
C LYS A 361 -7.14 -17.62 -0.48
N VAL A 362 -6.76 -16.37 -0.75
CA VAL A 362 -7.46 -15.48 -1.68
C VAL A 362 -6.62 -15.18 -2.91
N CYS A 363 -5.35 -14.84 -2.71
CA CYS A 363 -4.46 -14.40 -3.77
C CYS A 363 -4.02 -15.58 -4.65
N ASP A 364 -4.29 -15.48 -5.94
CA ASP A 364 -3.92 -16.46 -6.98
C ASP A 364 -2.42 -16.85 -6.96
N VAL A 365 -1.52 -15.88 -6.74
CA VAL A 365 -0.07 -16.11 -6.64
C VAL A 365 0.44 -16.32 -5.21
N GLY A 366 -0.45 -16.30 -4.22
CA GLY A 366 -0.11 -16.50 -2.82
C GLY A 366 0.23 -17.95 -2.54
N ILE A 367 1.31 -18.18 -1.80
CA ILE A 367 1.83 -19.52 -1.49
C ILE A 367 1.24 -20.06 -0.19
N THR A 368 1.05 -19.19 0.80
CA THR A 368 0.62 -19.55 2.16
C THR A 368 -0.39 -18.56 2.73
N ASP A 369 -1.12 -18.96 3.76
CA ASP A 369 -2.00 -18.09 4.54
C ASP A 369 -1.21 -17.13 5.45
N SER A 370 -0.97 -15.90 4.98
CA SER A 370 -0.28 -14.89 5.77
C SER A 370 -1.06 -14.35 6.95
N LEU A 371 -2.40 -14.47 6.97
CA LEU A 371 -3.22 -13.98 8.08
C LEU A 371 -2.98 -14.87 9.30
N LYS A 372 -2.97 -16.20 9.08
CA LYS A 372 -2.62 -17.20 10.11
C LYS A 372 -1.26 -16.95 10.76
N PHE A 373 -0.23 -16.60 9.98
CA PHE A 373 1.07 -16.24 10.55
C PHE A 373 1.04 -14.92 11.32
N GLY A 374 0.20 -13.97 10.90
CA GLY A 374 -0.07 -12.75 11.67
C GLY A 374 -0.74 -13.04 13.00
N ASP A 375 -1.69 -13.97 13.05
CA ASP A 375 -2.36 -14.41 14.28
C ASP A 375 -1.35 -15.07 15.22
N ALA A 376 -0.51 -15.98 14.71
CA ALA A 376 0.52 -16.63 15.51
C ALA A 376 1.53 -15.65 16.13
N ALA A 377 1.97 -14.63 15.37
CA ALA A 377 2.84 -13.59 15.91
C ALA A 377 2.11 -12.71 16.95
N ALA A 378 0.83 -12.42 16.73
CA ALA A 378 0.02 -11.66 17.67
C ALA A 378 -0.23 -12.41 18.99
N GLU A 379 -0.49 -13.72 18.94
CA GLU A 379 -0.64 -14.57 20.13
C GLU A 379 0.60 -14.50 21.02
N ILE A 380 1.79 -14.65 20.43
CA ILE A 380 3.07 -14.56 21.16
C ILE A 380 3.22 -13.19 21.83
N LEU A 381 2.91 -12.11 21.10
CA LEU A 381 3.01 -10.76 21.64
C LEU A 381 1.99 -10.50 22.75
N ASP A 382 0.73 -10.89 22.56
CA ASP A 382 -0.31 -10.68 23.57
C ASP A 382 -0.03 -11.50 24.84
N GLU A 383 0.51 -12.72 24.71
CA GLU A 383 1.00 -13.51 25.84
C GLU A 383 2.13 -12.78 26.59
N TYR A 384 3.16 -12.31 25.87
CA TYR A 384 4.27 -11.57 26.46
C TYR A 384 3.78 -10.30 27.19
N PHE A 385 2.94 -9.49 26.54
CA PHE A 385 2.47 -8.22 27.08
C PHE A 385 1.36 -8.34 28.12
N SER A 386 0.71 -9.49 28.24
CA SER A 386 -0.18 -9.77 29.38
C SER A 386 0.55 -9.69 30.72
N GLN A 387 1.84 -10.06 30.72
CA GLN A 387 2.72 -9.98 31.89
C GLN A 387 3.46 -8.62 31.99
N HIS A 388 3.42 -7.80 30.93
CA HIS A 388 4.18 -6.54 30.81
C HIS A 388 3.33 -5.37 30.25
N PRO A 389 2.19 -5.02 30.86
CA PRO A 389 1.24 -4.05 30.28
C PRO A 389 1.83 -2.66 30.06
N GLU A 390 2.69 -2.17 30.96
CA GLU A 390 3.36 -0.86 30.82
C GLU A 390 4.31 -0.81 29.61
N GLN A 391 5.00 -1.93 29.31
CA GLN A 391 5.84 -2.03 28.13
C GLN A 391 5.00 -2.02 26.85
N LYS A 392 3.79 -2.62 26.87
CA LYS A 392 2.88 -2.58 25.71
C LYS A 392 2.58 -1.14 25.32
N LYS A 393 2.25 -0.28 26.30
CA LYS A 393 1.90 1.13 26.05
C LYS A 393 2.98 1.89 25.30
N SER A 394 4.25 1.66 25.62
CA SER A 394 5.39 2.34 24.97
C SER A 394 5.82 1.67 23.66
N LEU A 395 5.69 0.35 23.53
CA LEU A 395 6.19 -0.41 22.38
C LEU A 395 5.15 -0.70 21.30
N PHE A 396 3.85 -0.60 21.57
CA PHE A 396 2.78 -1.06 20.68
C PHE A 396 2.96 -0.56 19.24
N LYS A 397 3.10 0.76 19.06
CA LYS A 397 3.30 1.36 17.72
C LYS A 397 4.63 0.96 17.09
N LYS A 398 5.70 0.79 17.88
CA LYS A 398 7.02 0.34 17.38
C LYS A 398 6.92 -1.10 16.86
N ILE A 399 6.21 -1.97 17.55
CA ILE A 399 6.02 -3.37 17.18
C ILE A 399 5.20 -3.50 15.88
N LEU A 400 4.08 -2.77 15.77
CA LEU A 400 3.25 -2.80 14.55
C LEU A 400 4.00 -2.29 13.30
N LYS A 401 5.00 -1.42 13.48
CA LYS A 401 5.91 -1.01 12.40
C LYS A 401 7.01 -2.03 12.12
N SER A 402 7.38 -2.82 13.13
CA SER A 402 8.53 -3.72 13.10
C SER A 402 8.23 -5.07 12.47
N ILE A 403 7.02 -5.61 12.64
CA ILE A 403 6.67 -6.94 12.16
C ILE A 403 5.77 -6.85 10.94
N LYS A 404 6.22 -7.43 9.82
CA LYS A 404 5.48 -7.41 8.56
C LYS A 404 5.60 -8.77 7.87
N ILE A 405 4.50 -9.26 7.30
CA ILE A 405 4.42 -10.63 6.76
C ILE A 405 3.83 -10.63 5.34
N SER A 406 4.39 -11.44 4.44
CA SER A 406 3.76 -11.73 3.15
C SER A 406 3.62 -13.24 2.94
N GLY A 407 2.51 -13.68 2.35
CA GLY A 407 2.28 -15.09 2.04
C GLY A 407 3.09 -15.64 0.86
N CYS A 408 3.94 -14.82 0.22
CA CYS A 408 4.86 -15.21 -0.85
C CYS A 408 6.01 -14.19 -0.99
N PRO A 409 7.05 -14.48 -1.80
CA PRO A 409 8.22 -13.61 -1.97
C PRO A 409 7.93 -12.23 -2.61
N ASN A 410 6.72 -11.94 -3.09
CA ASN A 410 6.41 -10.66 -3.76
C ASN A 410 6.41 -9.44 -2.82
N SER A 411 6.47 -9.64 -1.51
CA SER A 411 6.57 -8.58 -0.48
C SER A 411 5.42 -7.56 -0.52
N CYS A 412 4.19 -8.02 -0.78
CA CYS A 412 3.01 -7.12 -0.76
C CYS A 412 2.72 -6.56 0.63
N GLY A 413 3.10 -7.30 1.69
CA GLY A 413 3.02 -6.87 3.09
C GLY A 413 4.21 -6.05 3.57
N TYR A 414 5.16 -5.68 2.69
CA TYR A 414 6.37 -4.91 3.02
C TYR A 414 7.38 -5.60 3.96
N ASN A 415 7.31 -6.93 4.09
CA ASN A 415 8.22 -7.70 4.94
C ASN A 415 9.71 -7.51 4.63
N LYS A 416 10.08 -7.21 3.38
CA LYS A 416 11.50 -7.06 2.99
C LYS A 416 12.24 -5.90 3.66
N ILE A 417 11.54 -4.94 4.24
CA ILE A 417 12.14 -3.75 4.89
C ILE A 417 11.71 -3.59 6.35
N ALA A 418 11.04 -4.61 6.89
CA ALA A 418 10.63 -4.62 8.28
C ALA A 418 11.79 -5.02 9.19
N LYS A 419 11.72 -4.65 10.47
CA LYS A 419 12.68 -5.12 11.48
C LYS A 419 12.62 -6.65 11.62
N LEU A 420 11.41 -7.20 11.65
CA LEU A 420 11.10 -8.62 11.54
C LEU A 420 10.20 -8.84 10.33
N GLY A 421 10.80 -9.25 9.22
CA GLY A 421 10.09 -9.54 7.99
C GLY A 421 9.93 -11.03 7.76
N LEU A 422 8.71 -11.50 7.52
CA LEU A 422 8.43 -12.92 7.23
C LEU A 422 7.85 -13.12 5.83
N SER A 423 8.28 -14.19 5.17
CA SER A 423 7.73 -14.63 3.88
C SER A 423 7.25 -16.08 3.97
N GLY A 424 6.03 -16.31 3.51
CA GLY A 424 5.45 -17.62 3.31
C GLY A 424 6.23 -18.47 2.31
N VAL A 425 6.40 -19.74 2.65
CA VAL A 425 7.04 -20.79 1.86
C VAL A 425 6.31 -22.12 2.07
N LYS A 426 6.46 -23.04 1.11
CA LYS A 426 6.10 -24.45 1.32
C LYS A 426 7.34 -25.22 1.73
N SER A 427 7.20 -26.07 2.73
CA SER A 427 8.21 -27.05 3.15
C SER A 427 7.61 -28.47 3.11
N LYS A 428 8.42 -29.48 3.39
CA LYS A 428 7.97 -30.85 3.66
C LYS A 428 8.18 -31.16 5.15
N ASN A 429 7.22 -31.82 5.78
CA ASN A 429 7.40 -32.36 7.14
C ASN A 429 8.17 -33.69 7.09
N GLU A 430 8.43 -34.30 8.26
CA GLU A 430 9.12 -35.59 8.39
C GLU A 430 8.44 -36.74 7.63
N LYS A 431 7.12 -36.64 7.42
CA LYS A 431 6.32 -37.59 6.64
C LYS A 431 6.33 -37.30 5.13
N GLY A 432 7.07 -36.28 4.68
CA GLY A 432 7.15 -35.86 3.28
C GLY A 432 5.96 -35.04 2.79
N GLU A 433 5.01 -34.72 3.65
CA GLU A 433 3.79 -33.96 3.32
C GLU A 433 4.10 -32.47 3.21
N SER A 434 3.45 -31.78 2.27
CA SER A 434 3.64 -30.35 2.10
C SER A 434 2.99 -29.57 3.25
N VAL A 435 3.78 -28.77 3.94
CA VAL A 435 3.33 -27.88 5.02
C VAL A 435 3.61 -26.42 4.68
N GLU A 436 2.69 -25.54 5.07
CA GLU A 436 2.88 -24.08 4.96
C GLU A 436 3.67 -23.57 6.16
N MET A 437 4.72 -22.81 5.90
CA MET A 437 5.56 -22.20 6.93
C MET A 437 5.96 -20.79 6.52
N CYS A 438 6.48 -20.01 7.46
CA CYS A 438 7.15 -18.75 7.15
C CYS A 438 8.66 -18.90 7.32
N ARG A 439 9.43 -18.11 6.58
CA ARG A 439 10.86 -17.92 6.80
C ARG A 439 11.18 -16.45 6.97
N PHE A 440 12.34 -16.17 7.54
CA PHE A 440 12.85 -14.82 7.65
C PHE A 440 13.12 -14.22 6.26
N ALA A 441 12.73 -12.98 6.06
CA ALA A 441 12.70 -12.34 4.75
C ALA A 441 12.70 -10.81 4.86
N THR A 442 13.72 -10.25 5.51
CA THR A 442 14.02 -8.81 5.52
C THR A 442 15.45 -8.52 5.07
N LEU A 443 15.67 -7.29 4.57
CA LEU A 443 16.97 -6.68 4.32
C LEU A 443 17.57 -6.02 5.56
N ASN A 444 16.76 -5.77 6.58
CA ASN A 444 17.24 -5.16 7.81
C ASN A 444 18.12 -6.19 8.57
N THR A 445 19.36 -5.79 8.85
CA THR A 445 20.37 -6.57 9.59
C THR A 445 20.65 -6.01 10.98
N GLU A 446 19.89 -5.00 11.44
CA GLU A 446 20.03 -4.37 12.77
C GLU A 446 19.81 -5.36 13.91
N PHE A 447 19.15 -6.48 13.64
CA PHE A 447 18.97 -7.57 14.60
C PHE A 447 19.97 -8.68 14.31
N ALA A 448 20.57 -9.20 15.37
CA ALA A 448 21.47 -10.35 15.34
C ALA A 448 20.69 -11.65 15.06
N TYR A 449 20.11 -11.79 13.87
CA TYR A 449 19.62 -13.07 13.38
C TYR A 449 20.73 -13.76 12.62
N SER A 450 20.97 -15.04 12.92
CA SER A 450 21.95 -15.82 12.17
C SER A 450 21.54 -15.93 10.70
N GLU A 451 22.51 -15.84 9.78
CA GLU A 451 22.28 -16.06 8.35
C GLU A 451 21.60 -17.42 8.08
N ALA A 452 21.83 -18.40 8.97
CA ALA A 452 21.23 -19.72 8.95
C ALA A 452 19.68 -19.69 8.99
N LEU A 453 19.06 -18.70 9.65
CA LEU A 453 17.60 -18.59 9.74
C LEU A 453 16.96 -17.91 8.52
N LYS A 454 17.73 -17.19 7.69
CA LYS A 454 17.19 -16.50 6.49
C LYS A 454 16.61 -17.45 5.45
N ASN A 455 17.14 -18.67 5.39
CA ASN A 455 16.79 -19.62 4.34
C ASN A 455 16.02 -20.85 4.85
N LYS A 456 15.69 -20.90 6.15
CA LYS A 456 14.97 -22.02 6.76
C LYS A 456 13.53 -21.63 7.13
N PRO A 457 12.55 -22.51 6.95
CA PRO A 457 11.24 -22.39 7.59
C PRO A 457 11.35 -22.31 9.12
N LEU A 458 10.54 -21.47 9.75
CA LEU A 458 10.52 -21.25 11.20
C LEU A 458 9.41 -22.06 11.89
N SER A 459 9.73 -22.69 13.02
CA SER A 459 8.77 -23.26 13.96
C SER A 459 8.09 -22.17 14.80
N LYS A 460 7.06 -22.54 15.59
CA LYS A 460 6.41 -21.62 16.54
C LYS A 460 7.38 -21.17 17.64
N ASP A 461 8.20 -22.07 18.15
CA ASP A 461 9.16 -21.77 19.21
C ASP A 461 10.29 -20.85 18.71
N GLU A 462 10.82 -21.12 17.50
CA GLU A 462 11.80 -20.24 16.85
C GLU A 462 11.21 -18.84 16.62
N LEU A 463 9.94 -18.73 16.21
CA LEU A 463 9.25 -17.45 16.07
C LEU A 463 9.08 -16.73 17.41
N SER A 464 8.77 -17.46 18.48
CA SER A 464 8.62 -16.91 19.83
C SER A 464 9.93 -16.30 20.34
N GLN A 465 11.03 -17.04 20.22
CA GLN A 465 12.36 -16.56 20.57
C GLN A 465 12.72 -15.27 19.80
N ILE A 466 12.50 -15.27 18.48
CA ILE A 466 12.78 -14.12 17.61
C ILE A 466 11.95 -12.89 18.03
N ILE A 467 10.67 -13.07 18.35
CA ILE A 467 9.82 -11.97 18.82
C ILE A 467 10.31 -11.46 20.18
N GLY A 468 10.73 -12.33 21.10
CA GLY A 468 11.31 -11.95 22.39
C GLY A 468 12.59 -11.10 22.24
N GLU A 469 13.48 -11.48 21.32
CA GLU A 469 14.68 -10.71 20.99
C GLU A 469 14.35 -9.34 20.37
N LEU A 470 13.37 -9.29 19.46
CA LEU A 470 12.86 -8.04 18.89
C LEU A 470 12.37 -7.10 19.99
N VAL A 471 11.53 -7.60 20.91
CA VAL A 471 10.98 -6.79 22.02
C VAL A 471 12.10 -6.27 22.91
N SER A 472 13.03 -7.15 23.31
CA SER A 472 14.19 -6.79 24.14
C SER A 472 15.05 -5.69 23.52
N ASN A 473 15.24 -5.72 22.21
CA ASN A 473 15.99 -4.69 21.49
C ASN A 473 15.21 -3.39 21.28
N LEU A 474 13.87 -3.41 21.26
CA LEU A 474 13.05 -2.20 21.18
C LEU A 474 12.92 -1.47 22.53
N LEU A 475 13.24 -2.15 23.63
CA LEU A 475 13.32 -1.59 24.99
C LEU A 475 14.63 -0.85 25.26
N LYS A 476 15.72 -1.26 24.60
CA LYS A 476 16.99 -0.53 24.57
C LYS A 476 16.83 0.74 23.73
#